data_AF-A0A7Y3DTI8-F1
#
_entry.id   AF-A0A7Y3DTI8-F1
#
_cell.length_a   1.000
_cell.length_b   1.000
_cell.length_c   1.000
_cell.angle_alpha   90.00
_cell.angle_beta   90.00
_cell.angle_gamma   90.00
#
_symmetry.space_group_name_H-M   'P 1'
#
loop_
_entity.id
_entity.type
_entity.pdbx_description
1 polymer ?
#
loop_
_entity_poly.entity_id
_entity_poly.type
_entity_poly.pdbx_seq_one_letter_code
_entity_poly.pdbx_strand_id
1 'polypeptide(L)'
;MASLREGLMLQKGCVVSLVGAGGKTSLMFRLAREISAAGETVLTTTTTKIFAPSPDQSPGMIIAGSITSIFDQANHLLNKHRHITAVASRLPDGDKLIGYPPEFIQELWNTRLFRWIIVEADGAAAR
;
A
#
# COMPACT_ATOMS: atom_id res chain seq x y z
N MET A 1 4.08 -1.98 24.89
CA MET A 1 2.82 -1.81 24.13
C MET A 1 2.82 -2.86 23.03
N ALA A 2 1.73 -3.58 22.82
CA ALA A 2 1.62 -4.51 21.69
C ALA A 2 1.66 -3.73 20.37
N SER A 3 2.35 -4.27 19.37
CA SER A 3 2.33 -3.75 18.00
C SER A 3 0.93 -3.93 17.38
N LEU A 4 0.61 -3.13 16.35
CA LEU A 4 -0.63 -3.35 15.58
C LEU A 4 -0.64 -4.73 14.94
N ARG A 5 0.52 -5.19 14.49
CA ARG A 5 0.68 -6.53 13.91
C ARG A 5 0.25 -7.62 14.90
N GLU A 6 0.67 -7.54 16.16
CA GLU A 6 0.27 -8.49 17.21
C GLU A 6 -1.21 -8.34 17.57
N GLY A 7 -1.69 -7.10 17.74
CA GLY A 7 -3.09 -6.84 18.06
C GLY A 7 -4.07 -7.31 16.99
N LEU A 8 -3.64 -7.31 15.72
CA LEU A 8 -4.40 -7.83 14.57
C LEU A 8 -4.06 -9.29 14.24
N MET A 9 -3.24 -9.97 15.05
CA MET A 9 -2.84 -11.37 14.87
C MET A 9 -2.21 -11.68 13.51
N LEU A 10 -1.49 -10.72 12.93
CA LEU A 10 -0.87 -10.82 11.61
C LEU A 10 0.47 -11.56 11.67
N GLN A 11 0.43 -12.89 11.60
CA GLN A 11 1.63 -13.73 11.77
C GLN A 11 2.42 -13.97 10.48
N LYS A 12 1.73 -14.15 9.35
CA LYS A 12 2.32 -14.47 8.04
C LYS A 12 1.92 -13.42 7.01
N GLY A 13 2.81 -13.19 6.04
CA GLY A 13 2.56 -12.26 4.94
C GLY A 13 1.28 -12.59 4.19
N CYS A 14 0.46 -11.57 3.95
CA CYS A 14 -0.82 -11.67 3.27
C CYS A 14 -1.23 -10.32 2.65
N VAL A 15 -2.39 -10.32 1.98
CA VAL A 15 -3.11 -9.11 1.62
C VAL A 15 -4.04 -8.74 2.79
N VAL A 16 -3.96 -7.50 3.27
CA VAL A 16 -4.78 -6.94 4.35
C VAL A 16 -5.63 -5.82 3.78
N SER A 17 -6.96 -5.99 3.78
CA SER A 17 -7.88 -4.94 3.36
C SER A 17 -8.46 -4.23 4.59
N LEU A 18 -8.30 -2.90 4.65
CA LEU A 18 -8.86 -2.04 5.69
C LEU A 18 -10.14 -1.41 5.16
N VAL A 19 -11.25 -1.63 5.86
CA VAL A 19 -12.60 -1.12 5.52
C VAL A 19 -13.21 -0.37 6.72
N GLY A 20 -14.13 0.56 6.47
CA GLY A 20 -14.80 1.36 7.52
C GLY A 20 -14.73 2.87 7.31
N ALA A 21 -15.32 3.63 8.23
CA ALA A 21 -15.58 5.06 8.03
C ALA A 21 -14.37 5.99 8.32
N GLY A 22 -13.42 5.59 9.18
CA GLY A 22 -12.37 6.49 9.65
C GLY A 22 -11.07 5.79 10.04
N GLY A 23 -9.96 6.51 10.00
CA GLY A 23 -8.64 6.04 10.46
C GLY A 23 -7.92 5.04 9.56
N LYS A 24 -8.52 4.59 8.45
CA LYS A 24 -7.94 3.58 7.54
C LYS A 24 -6.57 3.95 7.02
N THR A 25 -6.42 5.14 6.45
CA THR A 25 -5.15 5.62 5.87
C THR A 25 -4.05 5.71 6.92
N SER A 26 -4.37 6.26 8.10
CA SER A 26 -3.43 6.37 9.22
C SER A 26 -3.03 4.99 9.74
N LEU A 27 -3.99 4.07 9.88
CA LEU A 27 -3.74 2.69 10.29
C LEU A 27 -2.87 1.95 9.27
N MET A 28 -3.15 2.12 7.98
CA MET A 28 -2.38 1.54 6.87
C MET A 28 -0.90 1.92 6.95
N PHE A 29 -0.58 3.21 7.00
CA PHE A 29 0.81 3.66 7.04
C PHE A 29 1.49 3.30 8.36
N ARG A 30 0.76 3.32 9.48
CA ARG A 30 1.32 2.90 10.77
C ARG A 30 1.68 1.41 10.78
N LEU A 31 0.79 0.56 10.26
CA LEU A 31 1.03 -0.89 10.14
C LEU A 31 2.18 -1.17 9.16
N ALA A 32 2.22 -0.49 8.01
CA ALA A 32 3.32 -0.61 7.05
C ALA A 32 4.67 -0.22 7.65
N ARG A 33 4.71 0.83 8.46
CA ARG A 33 5.92 1.23 9.18
C ARG A 33 6.38 0.15 10.17
N GLU A 34 5.47 -0.48 10.90
CA GLU A 34 5.82 -1.56 11.83
C GLU A 34 6.33 -2.81 11.09
N ILE A 35 5.71 -3.17 9.97
CA ILE A 35 6.13 -4.30 9.14
C ILE A 35 7.51 -4.05 8.50
N SER A 36 7.72 -2.86 7.94
CA SER A 36 8.99 -2.50 7.32
C SER A 36 10.13 -2.35 8.32
N ALA A 37 9.85 -1.82 9.52
CA ALA A 37 10.82 -1.78 10.63
C ALA A 37 11.23 -3.18 11.12
N ALA A 38 10.36 -4.18 10.96
CA ALA A 38 10.68 -5.59 11.20
C ALA A 38 11.45 -6.25 10.04
N GLY A 39 11.83 -5.48 9.00
CA GLY A 39 12.62 -5.95 7.86
C GLY A 39 11.82 -6.59 6.72
N GLU A 40 10.49 -6.61 6.81
CA GLU A 40 9.62 -7.25 5.82
C GLU A 40 9.17 -6.26 4.74
N THR A 41 9.05 -6.72 3.48
CA THR A 41 8.58 -5.86 2.38
C THR A 41 7.07 -5.68 2.43
N VAL A 42 6.63 -4.42 2.33
CA VAL A 42 5.22 -4.05 2.37
C VAL A 42 4.88 -3.05 1.27
N LEU A 43 3.79 -3.35 0.57
CA LEU A 43 3.13 -2.44 -0.34
C LEU A 43 1.92 -1.82 0.37
N THR A 44 1.77 -0.50 0.29
CA THR A 44 0.51 0.19 0.61
C THR A 44 -0.17 0.68 -0.66
N THR A 45 -1.49 0.54 -0.71
CA THR A 45 -2.28 0.99 -1.86
C THR A 45 -3.74 1.21 -1.46
N THR A 46 -4.59 1.58 -2.41
CA THR A 46 -6.04 1.73 -2.22
C THR A 46 -6.79 1.15 -3.42
N THR A 47 -8.05 0.77 -3.22
CA THR A 47 -8.96 0.46 -4.33
C THR A 47 -9.73 1.68 -4.86
N THR A 48 -9.56 2.85 -4.23
CA THR A 48 -10.32 4.06 -4.56
C THR A 48 -9.39 5.23 -4.88
N LYS A 49 -9.36 6.27 -4.04
CA LYS A 49 -8.49 7.42 -4.17
C LYS A 49 -7.84 7.68 -2.82
N ILE A 50 -6.55 8.01 -2.85
CA ILE A 50 -5.78 8.36 -1.66
C ILE A 50 -5.05 9.67 -1.92
N PHE A 51 -4.80 10.47 -0.88
CA PHE A 51 -3.86 11.57 -1.01
C PHE A 51 -2.43 11.05 -1.19
N ALA A 52 -1.61 11.77 -1.94
CA ALA A 52 -0.20 11.44 -2.04
C ALA A 52 0.43 11.41 -0.64
N PRO A 53 1.02 10.28 -0.20
CA PRO A 53 1.64 10.23 1.11
C PRO A 53 2.85 11.16 1.18
N SER A 54 3.08 11.72 2.36
CA SER A 54 4.34 12.40 2.66
C SER A 54 5.51 11.39 2.70
N PRO A 55 6.77 11.84 2.57
CA PRO A 55 7.94 10.97 2.68
C PRO A 55 8.00 10.19 4.01
N ASP A 56 7.47 10.76 5.09
CA ASP A 56 7.39 10.10 6.41
C ASP A 56 6.32 8.99 6.46
N GLN A 57 5.28 9.11 5.63
CA GLN A 57 4.22 8.10 5.52
C GLN A 57 4.63 6.95 4.61
N SER A 58 5.32 7.23 3.51
CA SER A 58 5.82 6.22 2.57
C SER A 58 7.10 6.71 1.91
N PRO A 59 8.25 6.10 2.20
CA PRO A 59 9.54 6.57 1.69
C PRO A 59 9.75 6.25 0.20
N GLY A 60 9.02 5.30 -0.35
CA GLY A 60 8.96 5.01 -1.79
C GLY A 60 7.55 5.19 -2.34
N MET A 61 7.43 5.74 -3.55
CA MET A 61 6.16 5.86 -4.28
C MET A 61 6.36 5.44 -5.73
N ILE A 62 5.40 4.67 -6.26
CA ILE A 62 5.31 4.25 -7.65
C ILE A 62 3.95 4.70 -8.18
N ILE A 63 3.95 5.39 -9.33
CA ILE A 63 2.74 5.67 -10.12
C ILE A 63 2.86 4.88 -11.42
N ALA A 64 2.11 3.80 -11.53
CA ALA A 64 2.19 2.89 -12.67
C ALA A 64 0.90 2.07 -12.81
N GLY A 65 0.38 2.00 -14.03
CA GLY A 65 -0.84 1.24 -14.35
C GLY A 65 -0.60 -0.21 -14.76
N SER A 66 0.63 -0.72 -14.72
CA SER A 66 0.96 -2.09 -15.13
C SER A 66 1.88 -2.78 -14.13
N ILE A 67 1.72 -4.10 -14.00
CA ILE A 67 2.55 -4.94 -13.10
C ILE A 67 4.03 -4.84 -13.47
N THR A 68 4.37 -4.91 -14.76
CA THR A 68 5.75 -4.83 -15.25
C THR A 68 6.41 -3.52 -14.82
N SER A 69 5.73 -2.38 -15.00
CA SER A 69 6.28 -1.07 -14.62
C SER A 69 6.43 -0.92 -13.09
N ILE A 70 5.56 -1.56 -12.30
CA ILE A 70 5.72 -1.61 -10.84
C ILE A 70 6.95 -2.44 -10.49
N PHE A 71 7.12 -3.60 -11.11
CA PHE A 71 8.25 -4.49 -10.86
C PHE A 71 9.59 -3.81 -11.13
N ASP A 72 9.72 -3.17 -12.30
CA ASP A 72 10.94 -2.49 -12.71
C ASP A 72 11.35 -1.38 -11.72
N GLN A 73 10.37 -0.57 -11.28
CA GLN A 73 10.60 0.51 -10.32
C GLN A 73 10.85 -0.02 -8.91
N ALA A 74 10.11 -1.05 -8.49
CA ALA A 74 10.25 -1.65 -7.17
C ALA A 74 11.62 -2.30 -6.98
N ASN A 75 12.21 -2.89 -8.02
CA ASN A 75 13.56 -3.46 -7.94
C ASN A 75 14.60 -2.45 -7.46
N HIS A 76 14.49 -1.18 -7.87
CA HIS A 76 15.39 -0.13 -7.37
C HIS A 76 15.01 0.34 -5.96
N LEU A 77 13.73 0.57 -5.72
CA LEU A 77 13.24 1.14 -4.46
C LEU A 77 13.39 0.17 -3.28
N LEU A 78 13.18 -1.13 -3.50
CA LEU A 78 13.27 -2.16 -2.44
C LEU A 78 14.69 -2.36 -1.89
N ASN A 79 15.72 -1.90 -2.61
CA ASN A 79 17.09 -1.86 -2.11
C ASN A 79 17.31 -0.77 -1.05
N LYS A 80 16.47 0.28 -1.05
CA LYS A 80 16.58 1.43 -0.15
C LYS A 80 15.50 1.42 0.93
N HIS A 81 14.31 0.96 0.57
CA HIS A 81 13.12 1.06 1.40
C HIS A 81 12.35 -0.26 1.39
N ARG A 82 11.94 -0.74 2.56
CA ARG A 82 11.07 -1.93 2.67
C ARG A 82 9.58 -1.60 2.56
N HIS A 83 9.23 -0.32 2.46
CA HIS A 83 7.86 0.16 2.31
C HIS A 83 7.74 1.03 1.06
N ILE A 84 6.82 0.64 0.17
CA ILE A 84 6.48 1.35 -1.06
C ILE A 84 4.97 1.58 -1.10
N THR A 85 4.53 2.76 -1.55
CA THR A 85 3.15 2.99 -1.98
C THR A 85 3.05 2.89 -3.50
N ALA A 86 2.07 2.14 -4.02
CA ALA A 86 1.81 2.08 -5.46
C ALA A 86 0.36 2.47 -5.77
N VAL A 87 0.19 3.21 -6.87
CA VAL A 87 -1.11 3.71 -7.38
C VAL A 87 -1.12 3.68 -8.90
N ALA A 88 -2.30 3.56 -9.51
CA ALA A 88 -2.44 3.44 -10.96
C ALA A 88 -2.07 4.74 -11.69
N SER A 89 -2.55 5.87 -11.18
CA SER A 89 -2.36 7.18 -11.82
C SER A 89 -2.61 8.33 -10.83
N ARG A 90 -2.41 9.56 -11.30
CA ARG A 90 -2.71 10.80 -10.57
C ARG A 90 -3.88 11.51 -11.24
N LEU A 91 -4.75 12.13 -10.44
CA LEU A 91 -5.80 13.00 -10.99
C LEU A 91 -5.20 14.30 -11.57
N PRO A 92 -5.72 14.83 -12.69
CA PRO A 92 -5.17 16.03 -13.33
C PRO A 92 -5.13 17.27 -12.41
N ASP A 93 -6.14 17.41 -11.55
CA ASP A 93 -6.40 18.66 -10.82
C ASP A 93 -6.03 18.61 -9.32
N GLY A 94 -5.17 17.69 -8.87
CA GLY A 94 -4.74 17.74 -7.46
C GLY A 94 -3.85 16.63 -6.91
N ASP A 95 -3.77 16.62 -5.57
CA ASP A 95 -2.92 15.73 -4.77
C ASP A 95 -3.43 14.31 -4.61
N LYS A 96 -4.58 13.99 -5.22
CA LYS A 96 -5.19 12.67 -5.14
C LYS A 96 -4.65 11.74 -6.21
N LEU A 97 -4.35 10.52 -5.76
CA LEU A 97 -3.90 9.39 -6.54
C LEU A 97 -5.05 8.40 -6.72
N ILE A 98 -5.09 7.75 -7.88
CA ILE A 98 -6.08 6.73 -8.22
C ILE A 98 -5.50 5.36 -7.89
N GLY A 99 -6.24 4.60 -7.10
CA GLY A 99 -5.91 3.24 -6.71
C GLY A 99 -6.04 2.21 -7.82
N TYR A 100 -5.95 0.95 -7.44
CA TYR A 100 -6.08 -0.19 -8.36
C TYR A 100 -7.40 -0.92 -8.16
N PRO A 101 -7.98 -1.52 -9.20
CA PRO A 101 -9.10 -2.40 -8.99
C PRO A 101 -8.66 -3.70 -8.26
N PRO A 102 -9.55 -4.40 -7.55
CA PRO A 102 -9.19 -5.56 -6.73
C PRO A 102 -8.44 -6.68 -7.47
N GLU A 103 -8.77 -6.92 -8.73
CA GLU A 103 -8.11 -7.90 -9.60
C GLU A 103 -6.61 -7.59 -9.79
N PHE A 104 -6.26 -6.32 -9.88
CA PHE A 104 -4.86 -5.89 -10.02
C PHE A 104 -4.09 -6.08 -8.71
N ILE A 105 -4.75 -5.94 -7.54
CA ILE A 105 -4.15 -6.29 -6.25
C ILE A 105 -3.83 -7.79 -6.19
N GLN A 106 -4.74 -8.63 -6.70
CA GLN A 106 -4.52 -10.07 -6.77
C GLN A 106 -3.34 -10.42 -7.70
N GLU A 107 -3.22 -9.75 -8.85
CA GLU A 107 -2.07 -9.90 -9.74
C GLU A 107 -0.76 -9.48 -9.05
N LEU A 108 -0.74 -8.34 -8.36
CA LEU A 108 0.41 -7.89 -7.57
C LEU A 108 0.79 -8.91 -6.50
N TRP A 109 -0.18 -9.47 -5.78
CA TRP A 109 0.07 -10.50 -4.78
C TRP A 109 0.72 -11.75 -5.40
N ASN A 110 0.27 -12.15 -6.58
CA ASN A 110 0.82 -13.32 -7.29
C ASN A 110 2.28 -13.14 -7.71
N THR A 111 2.76 -11.90 -7.88
CA THR A 111 4.18 -11.63 -8.19
C THR A 111 5.14 -12.00 -7.05
N ARG A 112 4.64 -12.10 -5.81
CA ARG A 112 5.45 -12.29 -4.59
C ARG A 112 6.53 -11.23 -4.34
N LEU A 113 6.45 -10.09 -5.03
CA LEU A 113 7.39 -8.97 -4.87
C LEU A 113 7.34 -8.38 -3.44
N PHE A 114 6.14 -8.34 -2.87
CA PHE A 114 5.90 -7.87 -1.51
C PHE A 114 5.42 -9.01 -0.63
N ARG A 115 5.98 -9.10 0.58
CA ARG A 115 5.50 -10.06 1.58
C ARG A 115 4.13 -9.65 2.14
N TRP A 116 3.85 -8.35 2.17
CA TRP A 116 2.59 -7.78 2.61
C TRP A 116 2.04 -6.81 1.58
N ILE A 117 0.73 -6.83 1.39
CA ILE A 117 0.01 -5.77 0.67
C ILE A 117 -1.10 -5.26 1.60
N ILE A 118 -1.04 -4.00 1.98
CA ILE A 118 -2.08 -3.36 2.78
C ILE A 118 -2.88 -2.44 1.86
N VAL A 119 -4.17 -2.67 1.81
CA VAL A 119 -5.10 -1.99 0.91
C VAL A 119 -6.08 -1.18 1.76
N GLU A 120 -6.13 0.13 1.53
CA GLU A 120 -7.30 0.91 1.93
C GLU A 120 -8.43 0.61 0.94
N ALA A 121 -9.39 -0.20 1.37
CA ALA A 121 -10.59 -0.54 0.63
C ALA A 121 -11.76 0.33 1.08
N ASP A 122 -12.84 0.34 0.29
CA ASP A 122 -14.10 1.03 0.60
C ASP A 122 -13.90 2.50 1.00
N GLY A 123 -12.96 3.20 0.34
CA GLY A 123 -12.96 4.66 0.36
C GLY A 123 -14.33 5.13 -0.12
N ALA A 124 -14.86 6.21 0.45
CA ALA A 124 -16.19 6.71 0.12
C ALA A 124 -16.28 6.97 -1.39
N ALA A 125 -16.70 5.95 -2.14
CA ALA A 125 -17.33 6.10 -3.43
C ALA A 125 -18.64 6.78 -3.10
N ALA A 126 -18.58 8.11 -2.99
CA ALA A 126 -19.74 8.92 -3.23
C ALA A 126 -20.30 8.43 -4.57
N ARG A 127 -21.40 7.70 -4.48
CA ARG A 127 -22.35 7.61 -5.58
C ARG A 127 -22.83 9.02 -5.88
#